data_AF-A0A502G858-F1
#
_entry.id   AF-A0A502G858-F1
#
_cell.length_a   1.000
_cell.length_b   1.000
_cell.length_c   1.000
_cell.angle_alpha   90.00
_cell.angle_beta   90.00
_cell.angle_gamma   90.00
#
_symmetry.space_group_name_H-M   'P 1'
#
loop_
_entity.id
_entity.type
_entity.pdbx_description
1 polymer ?
#
loop_
_entity_poly.entity_id
_entity_poly.type
_entity_poly.pdbx_seq_one_letter_code
_entity_poly.pdbx_strand_id
1 'polypeptide(L)'
;MKKKEFIAQDLLSKIYQRSALPEDQRPQKLPPERQLALEYGASRFTVRKALEKLVDIGAVRIVQGSGIFINPGISRNPLVYNSITEKKFAQISFRMLNLHKRRPDQEEQQIFGLTGEDFIWAFCRLRAVNQRLVQIEQARMPFRDFTDLNQKVIESSIQQYVLGKGYRISHSLTHYDAVNVTKAQAELLGCKKGVAAMHILNRGMLHDGRVYAFSDIIDIDYSCTYVIPFNQDNLAFRQT
;
A
#
# COMPACT_ATOMS: atom_id res chain seq x y z
N MET A 1 -9.12 18.43 7.11
CA MET A 1 -8.26 17.25 7.42
C MET A 1 -8.42 16.87 8.88
N LYS A 2 -8.52 15.59 9.22
CA LYS A 2 -8.60 15.14 10.62
C LYS A 2 -7.26 15.46 11.33
N LYS A 3 -7.32 15.84 12.62
CA LYS A 3 -6.17 16.42 13.34
C LYS A 3 -4.97 15.47 13.47
N LYS A 4 -5.20 14.16 13.56
CA LYS A 4 -4.14 13.14 13.61
C LYS A 4 -3.39 12.99 12.28
N GLU A 5 -4.08 13.12 11.14
CA GLU A 5 -3.45 13.09 9.81
C GLU A 5 -2.55 14.32 9.62
N PHE A 6 -3.00 15.50 10.05
CA PHE A 6 -2.17 16.70 10.06
C PHE A 6 -0.88 16.50 10.87
N ILE A 7 -1.00 16.02 12.12
CA ILE A 7 0.15 15.82 13.00
C ILE A 7 1.14 14.82 12.40
N ALA A 8 0.66 13.73 11.78
CA ALA A 8 1.54 12.75 11.15
C ALA A 8 2.30 13.35 9.95
N GLN A 9 1.60 14.08 9.08
CA GLN A 9 2.22 14.74 7.92
C GLN A 9 3.22 15.82 8.33
N ASP A 10 2.88 16.64 9.32
CA ASP A 10 3.76 17.70 9.82
C ASP A 10 5.03 17.13 10.50
N LEU A 11 4.86 16.10 11.34
CA LEU A 11 6.01 15.41 11.93
C LEU A 11 6.89 14.76 10.87
N LEU A 12 6.31 14.13 9.86
CA LEU A 12 7.08 13.57 8.74
C LEU A 12 7.86 14.66 8.00
N SER A 13 7.21 15.79 7.68
CA SER A 13 7.86 16.93 7.05
C SER A 13 9.03 17.45 7.89
N LYS A 14 8.84 17.62 9.21
CA LYS A 14 9.91 18.02 10.14
C LYS A 14 11.06 17.01 10.20
N ILE A 15 10.78 15.71 10.13
CA ILE A 15 11.82 14.67 10.06
C ILE A 15 12.65 14.85 8.78
N TYR A 16 12.01 15.07 7.63
CA TYR A 16 12.71 15.28 6.36
C TYR A 16 13.51 16.59 6.35
N GLN A 17 12.95 17.69 6.83
CA GLN A 17 13.67 18.97 6.95
C GLN A 17 14.94 18.82 7.79
N ARG A 18 14.85 18.07 8.90
CA ARG A 18 16.00 17.81 9.79
C ARG A 18 16.97 16.78 9.22
N SER A 19 16.54 15.93 8.26
CA SER A 19 17.42 14.98 7.60
C SER A 19 18.47 15.63 6.70
N ALA A 20 18.27 16.91 6.33
CA ALA A 20 19.25 17.72 5.61
C ALA A 20 20.38 18.28 6.50
N LEU A 21 20.28 18.11 7.83
CA LEU A 21 21.35 18.52 8.75
C LEU A 21 22.54 17.54 8.68
N PRO A 22 23.76 18.02 9.01
CA PRO A 22 24.92 17.16 9.25
C PRO A 22 24.59 16.00 10.21
N GLU A 23 25.20 14.82 10.00
CA GLU A 23 24.85 13.59 10.72
C GLU A 23 24.98 13.70 12.25
N ASP A 24 25.98 14.45 12.72
CA ASP A 24 26.23 14.79 14.12
C ASP A 24 25.13 15.67 14.74
N GLN A 25 24.35 16.37 13.93
CA GLN A 25 23.30 17.31 14.35
C GLN A 25 21.89 16.80 14.09
N ARG A 26 21.74 15.63 13.45
CA ARG A 26 20.43 15.03 13.19
C ARG A 26 19.82 14.52 14.48
N PRO A 27 18.63 15.01 14.90
CA PRO A 27 17.97 14.50 16.09
C PRO A 27 17.57 13.06 15.85
N GLN A 28 18.03 12.16 16.73
CA GLN A 28 17.69 10.74 16.64
C GLN A 28 16.33 10.41 17.29
N LYS A 29 15.74 11.35 18.03
CA LYS A 29 14.48 11.17 18.76
C LYS A 29 13.47 12.28 18.47
N LEU A 30 12.20 11.90 18.44
CA LEU A 30 11.10 12.86 18.52
C LEU A 30 10.82 13.25 19.98
N PRO A 31 10.23 14.43 20.22
CA PRO A 31 9.75 14.80 21.55
C PRO A 31 8.77 13.77 22.11
N PRO A 32 8.67 13.62 23.45
CA PRO A 32 7.71 12.70 24.06
C PRO A 32 6.26 13.04 23.70
N GLU A 33 5.37 12.03 23.71
CA GLU A 33 3.94 12.21 23.40
C GLU A 33 3.28 13.36 24.17
N ARG A 34 3.67 13.56 25.44
CA ARG A 34 3.13 14.64 26.28
C ARG A 34 3.50 16.02 25.74
N GLN A 35 4.73 16.19 25.28
CA GLN A 35 5.20 17.46 24.73
C GLN A 35 4.56 17.72 23.37
N LEU A 36 4.54 16.72 22.49
CA LEU A 36 3.84 16.82 21.20
C LEU A 36 2.36 17.17 21.36
N ALA A 37 1.69 16.62 22.38
CA ALA A 37 0.29 16.93 22.68
C ALA A 37 0.08 18.42 23.02
N LEU A 38 1.01 19.01 23.78
CA LEU A 38 1.02 20.44 24.08
C LEU A 38 1.29 21.27 22.83
N GLU A 39 2.34 20.92 22.06
CA GLU A 39 2.73 21.64 20.84
C GLU A 39 1.61 21.70 19.79
N TYR A 40 0.87 20.60 19.59
CA TYR A 40 -0.22 20.55 18.61
C TYR A 40 -1.60 20.90 19.20
N GLY A 41 -1.68 21.23 20.49
CA GLY A 41 -2.95 21.45 21.20
C GLY A 41 -3.92 20.28 21.01
N ALA A 42 -3.43 19.04 21.10
CA ALA A 42 -4.18 17.82 20.81
C ALA A 42 -4.15 16.87 22.01
N SER A 43 -5.12 15.96 22.09
CA SER A 43 -5.07 14.93 23.13
C SER A 43 -3.88 13.99 22.91
N ARG A 44 -3.32 13.44 23.99
CA ARG A 44 -2.24 12.44 23.91
C ARG A 44 -2.66 11.23 23.06
N PHE A 45 -3.94 10.87 23.08
CA PHE A 45 -4.51 9.83 22.21
C PHE A 45 -4.39 10.19 20.72
N THR A 46 -4.67 11.44 20.35
CA THR A 46 -4.56 11.92 18.95
C THR A 46 -3.12 11.89 18.47
N VAL A 47 -2.17 12.35 19.29
CA VAL A 47 -0.74 12.28 18.98
C VAL A 47 -0.27 10.83 18.86
N ARG A 48 -0.68 9.95 19.78
CA ARG A 48 -0.36 8.52 19.69
C ARG A 48 -0.85 7.91 18.39
N LYS A 49 -2.07 8.24 17.96
CA LYS A 49 -2.60 7.79 16.66
C LYS A 49 -1.79 8.33 15.47
N ALA A 50 -1.25 9.55 15.56
CA ALA A 50 -0.36 10.07 14.52
C ALA A 50 1.00 9.36 14.51
N LEU A 51 1.57 9.10 15.70
CA LEU A 51 2.83 8.36 15.85
C LEU A 51 2.71 6.90 15.39
N GLU A 52 1.59 6.23 15.68
CA GLU A 52 1.29 4.88 15.17
C GLU A 52 1.41 4.86 13.64
N LYS A 53 0.85 5.86 12.93
CA LYS A 53 1.01 5.96 11.46
C LYS A 53 2.48 6.08 11.04
N LEU A 54 3.27 6.86 11.76
CA LEU A 54 4.71 7.01 11.48
C LEU A 54 5.49 5.72 11.76
N VAL A 55 5.08 4.94 12.75
CA VAL A 55 5.64 3.61 13.01
C VAL A 55 5.28 2.65 11.88
N ASP A 56 4.03 2.66 11.42
CA ASP A 56 3.53 1.77 10.37
C ASP A 56 4.27 1.98 9.03
N ILE A 57 4.70 3.23 8.72
CA ILE A 57 5.53 3.52 7.53
C ILE A 57 7.04 3.35 7.76
N GLY A 58 7.46 2.87 8.94
CA GLY A 58 8.86 2.73 9.30
C GLY A 58 9.62 4.05 9.38
N ALA A 59 8.92 5.18 9.55
CA ALA A 59 9.57 6.48 9.76
C ALA A 59 10.18 6.58 11.15
N VAL A 60 9.49 6.02 12.14
CA VAL A 60 9.93 6.02 13.53
C VAL A 60 9.74 4.63 14.16
N ARG A 61 10.41 4.39 15.28
CA ARG A 61 10.20 3.23 16.15
C ARG A 61 9.99 3.69 17.58
N ILE A 62 9.04 3.07 18.28
CA ILE A 62 8.78 3.35 19.69
C ILE A 62 9.51 2.30 20.53
N VAL A 63 10.38 2.74 21.43
CA VAL A 63 11.05 1.88 22.40
C VAL A 63 10.46 2.19 23.76
N GLN A 64 9.81 1.19 24.36
CA GLN A 64 9.16 1.33 25.66
C GLN A 64 10.16 1.82 26.71
N GLY A 65 9.81 2.88 27.43
CA GLY A 65 10.67 3.51 28.44
C GLY A 65 11.80 4.40 27.88
N SER A 66 12.18 4.29 26.60
CA SER A 66 13.32 5.03 26.03
C SER A 66 12.93 6.16 25.06
N GLY A 67 11.71 6.13 24.52
CA GLY A 67 11.16 7.19 23.67
C GLY A 67 10.89 6.79 22.22
N ILE A 68 10.76 7.79 21.36
CA ILE A 68 10.40 7.65 19.95
C ILE A 68 11.63 7.97 19.10
N PHE A 69 12.16 7.01 18.36
CA PHE A 69 13.38 7.14 17.57
C PHE A 69 13.07 7.26 16.08
N ILE A 70 13.80 8.14 15.38
CA ILE A 70 13.69 8.28 13.92
C ILE A 70 14.56 7.21 13.25
N ASN A 71 14.03 6.56 12.22
CA ASN A 71 14.78 5.54 11.49
C ASN A 71 15.77 6.18 10.50
N PRO A 72 17.06 5.80 10.50
CA PRO A 72 18.11 6.48 9.73
C PRO A 72 17.99 6.31 8.20
N GLY A 73 17.24 5.31 7.73
CA GLY A 73 17.01 5.05 6.29
C GLY A 73 15.81 5.79 5.68
N ILE A 74 15.09 6.60 6.46
CA ILE A 74 13.83 7.24 6.02
C ILE A 74 14.02 8.16 4.80
N SER A 75 15.17 8.82 4.68
CA SER A 75 15.48 9.74 3.57
C SER A 75 15.83 9.04 2.26
N ARG A 76 16.17 7.74 2.30
CA ARG A 76 16.63 6.98 1.12
C ARG A 76 15.52 6.25 0.39
N ASN A 77 14.36 6.06 1.02
CA ASN A 77 13.23 5.40 0.39
C ASN A 77 12.14 6.42 0.05
N PRO A 78 11.60 6.40 -1.18
CA PRO A 78 10.35 7.09 -1.47
C PRO A 78 9.27 6.49 -0.56
N LEU A 79 8.83 7.25 0.44
CA LEU A 79 7.79 6.77 1.34
C LEU A 79 6.45 6.91 0.62
N VAL A 80 5.90 5.77 0.23
CA VAL A 80 4.55 5.66 -0.29
C VAL A 80 3.66 5.20 0.86
N TYR A 81 2.93 6.12 1.46
CA TYR A 81 1.84 5.80 2.39
C TYR A 81 0.62 5.43 1.56
N ASN A 82 0.13 4.20 1.63
CA ASN A 82 -1.19 3.84 1.12
C ASN A 82 -2.07 3.31 2.27
N SER A 83 -3.36 3.69 2.31
CA SER A 83 -4.31 3.19 3.32
C SER A 83 -4.45 1.66 3.27
N ILE A 84 -4.13 1.06 2.12
CA ILE A 84 -4.08 -0.37 1.85
C ILE A 84 -3.04 -1.09 2.74
N THR A 85 -1.92 -0.48 3.13
CA THR A 85 -0.90 -1.13 3.99
C THR A 85 -0.89 -0.62 5.43
N GLU A 86 -1.58 0.49 5.72
CA GLU A 86 -1.64 1.06 7.08
C GLU A 86 -2.37 0.16 8.09
N LYS A 87 -3.35 -0.64 7.63
CA LYS A 87 -4.14 -1.46 8.55
C LYS A 87 -3.35 -2.70 8.95
N LYS A 88 -3.29 -2.97 10.26
CA LYS A 88 -2.78 -4.24 10.78
C LYS A 88 -3.55 -5.41 10.17
N PHE A 89 -2.87 -6.52 9.86
CA PHE A 89 -3.52 -7.72 9.33
C PHE A 89 -4.72 -8.19 10.17
N ALA A 90 -4.68 -8.02 11.50
CA ALA A 90 -5.79 -8.36 12.39
C ALA A 90 -7.09 -7.54 12.15
N GLN A 91 -7.01 -6.40 11.46
CA GLN A 91 -8.14 -5.53 11.13
C GLN A 91 -8.63 -5.72 9.70
N ILE A 92 -7.96 -6.58 8.93
CA ILE A 92 -8.22 -6.84 7.53
C ILE A 92 -8.71 -8.28 7.42
N SER A 93 -9.76 -8.48 6.64
CA SER A 93 -10.11 -9.80 6.15
C SER A 93 -10.37 -9.76 4.66
N PHE A 94 -10.15 -10.89 4.01
CA PHE A 94 -10.48 -11.07 2.61
C PHE A 94 -11.54 -12.15 2.49
N ARG A 95 -12.44 -12.00 1.51
CA ARG A 95 -13.42 -13.02 1.14
C ARG A 95 -13.31 -13.26 -0.35
N MET A 96 -12.97 -14.48 -0.75
CA MET A 96 -12.95 -14.85 -2.16
C MET A 96 -14.38 -14.93 -2.70
N LEU A 97 -14.61 -14.35 -3.87
CA LEU A 97 -15.88 -14.45 -4.60
C LEU A 97 -15.83 -15.55 -5.65
N ASN A 98 -14.71 -15.64 -6.37
CA ASN A 98 -14.50 -16.67 -7.38
C ASN A 98 -13.01 -16.95 -7.57
N LEU A 99 -12.72 -18.13 -8.13
CA LEU A 99 -11.40 -18.57 -8.56
C LEU A 99 -11.58 -19.43 -9.80
N HIS A 100 -10.87 -19.08 -10.87
CA HIS A 100 -10.90 -19.79 -12.13
C HIS A 100 -9.48 -20.05 -12.64
N LYS A 101 -9.23 -21.28 -13.11
CA LYS A 101 -8.11 -21.59 -13.99
C LYS A 101 -8.59 -21.42 -15.43
N ARG A 102 -7.99 -20.52 -16.19
CA ARG A 102 -8.36 -20.28 -17.60
C ARG A 102 -7.16 -19.89 -18.45
N ARG A 103 -7.35 -19.88 -19.76
CA ARG A 103 -6.38 -19.32 -20.71
C ARG A 103 -6.26 -17.80 -20.53
N PRO A 104 -5.07 -17.22 -20.71
CA PRO A 104 -4.89 -15.77 -20.70
C PRO A 104 -5.43 -15.13 -21.99
N ASP A 105 -6.02 -13.94 -21.89
CA ASP A 105 -6.29 -13.10 -23.05
C ASP A 105 -5.00 -12.48 -23.63
N GLN A 106 -5.11 -11.69 -24.70
CA GLN A 106 -3.94 -11.07 -25.34
C GLN A 106 -3.20 -10.10 -24.40
N GLU A 107 -3.92 -9.35 -23.57
CA GLU A 107 -3.30 -8.40 -22.65
C GLU A 107 -2.53 -9.16 -21.56
N GLU A 108 -3.14 -10.20 -20.99
CA GLU A 108 -2.54 -11.05 -19.97
C GLU A 108 -1.32 -11.81 -20.51
N GLN A 109 -1.37 -12.28 -21.77
CA GLN A 109 -0.20 -12.86 -22.44
C GLN A 109 0.97 -11.88 -22.47
N GLN A 110 0.73 -10.62 -22.85
CA GLN A 110 1.77 -9.59 -22.86
C GLN A 110 2.26 -9.24 -21.45
N ILE A 111 1.35 -9.10 -20.48
CA ILE A 111 1.70 -8.75 -19.09
C ILE A 111 2.60 -9.80 -18.45
N PHE A 112 2.26 -11.07 -18.61
CA PHE A 112 2.94 -12.18 -17.95
C PHE A 112 4.05 -12.82 -18.79
N GLY A 113 4.18 -12.44 -20.07
CA GLY A 113 5.09 -13.09 -21.02
C GLY A 113 4.67 -14.54 -21.29
N LEU A 114 3.37 -14.78 -21.43
CA LEU A 114 2.76 -16.09 -21.64
C LEU A 114 2.27 -16.25 -23.07
N THR A 115 2.01 -17.49 -23.46
CA THR A 115 1.36 -17.86 -24.72
C THR A 115 -0.12 -18.18 -24.50
N GLY A 116 -0.90 -18.27 -25.58
CA GLY A 116 -2.30 -18.74 -25.51
C GLY A 116 -2.44 -20.19 -25.00
N GLU A 117 -1.35 -20.96 -25.01
CA GLU A 117 -1.29 -22.34 -24.50
C GLU A 117 -0.89 -22.44 -23.02
N ASP A 118 -0.71 -21.32 -22.34
CA ASP A 118 -0.53 -21.29 -20.90
C ASP A 118 -1.86 -21.21 -20.15
N PHE A 119 -1.77 -21.25 -18.81
CA PHE A 119 -2.91 -21.03 -17.92
C PHE A 119 -2.57 -19.96 -16.90
N ILE A 120 -3.60 -19.22 -16.49
CA ILE A 120 -3.55 -18.31 -15.35
C ILE A 120 -4.61 -18.70 -14.33
N TRP A 121 -4.33 -18.35 -13.08
CA TRP A 121 -5.37 -18.14 -12.08
C TRP A 121 -5.97 -16.75 -12.29
N ALA A 122 -7.29 -16.68 -12.31
CA ALA A 122 -8.06 -15.44 -12.25
C ALA A 122 -9.04 -15.55 -11.09
N PHE A 123 -8.97 -14.61 -10.15
CA PHE A 123 -9.82 -14.61 -8.97
C PHE A 123 -10.31 -13.22 -8.64
N CYS A 124 -11.48 -13.17 -8.00
CA CYS A 124 -12.03 -11.97 -7.42
C CYS A 124 -12.15 -12.14 -5.92
N ARG A 125 -11.71 -11.14 -5.16
CA ARG A 125 -11.87 -11.11 -3.70
C ARG A 125 -12.30 -9.74 -3.23
N LEU A 126 -12.98 -9.71 -2.10
CA LEU A 126 -13.35 -8.50 -1.40
C LEU A 126 -12.45 -8.31 -0.18
N ARG A 127 -12.05 -7.08 0.09
CA ARG A 127 -11.38 -6.72 1.33
C ARG A 127 -12.35 -6.03 2.27
N ALA A 128 -12.38 -6.50 3.51
CA ALA A 128 -13.02 -5.80 4.60
C ALA A 128 -11.98 -5.17 5.52
N VAL A 129 -12.28 -3.96 5.99
CA VAL A 129 -11.53 -3.27 7.05
C VAL A 129 -12.54 -2.90 8.14
N ASN A 130 -12.28 -3.32 9.38
CA ASN A 130 -13.21 -3.13 10.50
C ASN A 130 -14.65 -3.59 10.14
N GLN A 131 -14.77 -4.79 9.55
CA GLN A 131 -16.04 -5.41 9.12
C GLN A 131 -16.79 -4.68 7.98
N ARG A 132 -16.25 -3.60 7.42
CA ARG A 132 -16.82 -2.91 6.25
C ARG A 132 -16.08 -3.32 4.98
N LEU A 133 -16.82 -3.69 3.93
CA LEU A 133 -16.26 -3.94 2.61
C LEU A 133 -15.79 -2.61 1.99
N VAL A 134 -14.53 -2.56 1.60
CA VAL A 134 -13.89 -1.32 1.10
C VAL A 134 -13.24 -1.51 -0.26
N GLN A 135 -12.94 -2.74 -0.65
CA GLN A 135 -12.17 -2.99 -1.86
C GLN A 135 -12.71 -4.22 -2.60
N ILE A 136 -12.74 -4.13 -3.92
CA ILE A 136 -12.90 -5.25 -4.85
C ILE A 136 -11.57 -5.41 -5.56
N GLU A 137 -11.01 -6.60 -5.56
CA GLU A 137 -9.79 -6.92 -6.30
C GLU A 137 -10.06 -8.06 -7.27
N GLN A 138 -9.73 -7.84 -8.54
CA GLN A 138 -9.67 -8.85 -9.59
C GLN A 138 -8.21 -9.09 -9.93
N ALA A 139 -7.67 -10.23 -9.51
CA ALA A 139 -6.26 -10.52 -9.64
C ALA A 139 -6.02 -11.72 -10.53
N ARG A 140 -4.89 -11.68 -11.23
CA ARG A 140 -4.41 -12.72 -12.13
C ARG A 140 -3.00 -13.13 -11.75
N MET A 141 -2.70 -14.42 -11.84
CA MET A 141 -1.36 -14.97 -11.55
C MET A 141 -1.03 -16.13 -12.51
N PRO A 142 0.22 -16.29 -12.97
CA PRO A 142 0.61 -17.44 -13.80
C PRO A 142 0.37 -18.77 -13.08
N PHE A 143 -0.39 -19.70 -13.68
CA PHE A 143 -0.72 -20.98 -13.03
C PHE A 143 0.53 -21.82 -12.75
N ARG A 144 1.50 -21.81 -13.68
CA ARG A 144 2.71 -22.66 -13.63
C ARG A 144 3.55 -22.42 -12.38
N ASP A 145 3.63 -21.17 -11.92
CA ASP A 145 4.41 -20.77 -10.75
C ASP A 145 3.64 -20.98 -9.42
N PHE A 146 2.31 -21.08 -9.48
CA PHE A 146 1.41 -21.06 -8.32
C PHE A 146 0.34 -22.15 -8.38
N THR A 147 0.73 -23.39 -8.71
CA THR A 147 -0.20 -24.50 -8.97
C THR A 147 -1.11 -24.89 -7.80
N ASP A 148 -0.71 -24.54 -6.57
CA ASP A 148 -1.42 -24.82 -5.31
C ASP A 148 -2.26 -23.63 -4.81
N LEU A 149 -2.41 -22.56 -5.61
CA LEU A 149 -3.26 -21.42 -5.25
C LEU A 149 -4.69 -21.90 -4.98
N ASN A 150 -5.21 -21.52 -3.82
CA ASN A 150 -6.53 -21.93 -3.36
C ASN A 150 -7.17 -20.81 -2.53
N GLN A 151 -8.42 -21.03 -2.10
CA GLN A 151 -9.17 -20.05 -1.31
C GLN A 151 -8.42 -19.55 -0.07
N LYS A 152 -7.80 -20.47 0.70
CA LYS A 152 -7.08 -20.10 1.93
C LYS A 152 -5.92 -19.13 1.63
N VAL A 153 -5.23 -19.33 0.52
CA VAL A 153 -4.16 -18.43 0.07
C VAL A 153 -4.74 -17.09 -0.39
N ILE A 154 -5.81 -17.11 -1.19
CA ILE A 154 -6.46 -15.92 -1.73
C ILE A 154 -7.07 -15.04 -0.63
N GLU A 155 -7.53 -15.65 0.45
CA GLU A 155 -8.06 -14.94 1.63
C GLU A 155 -6.95 -14.49 2.61
N SER A 156 -5.69 -14.67 2.24
CA SER A 156 -4.49 -14.26 3.00
C SER A 156 -3.63 -13.24 2.24
N SER A 157 -2.37 -13.04 2.64
CA SER A 157 -1.44 -12.16 1.89
C SER A 157 -0.82 -12.90 0.71
N ILE A 158 -1.16 -12.46 -0.50
CA ILE A 158 -0.58 -12.99 -1.75
C ILE A 158 0.94 -12.79 -1.76
N GLN A 159 1.44 -11.65 -1.28
CA GLN A 159 2.87 -11.37 -1.22
C GLN A 159 3.58 -12.33 -0.27
N GLN A 160 3.03 -12.61 0.91
CA GLN A 160 3.61 -13.59 1.83
C GLN A 160 3.60 -15.00 1.24
N TYR A 161 2.53 -15.37 0.52
CA TYR A 161 2.48 -16.64 -0.20
C TYR A 161 3.59 -16.74 -1.26
N VAL A 162 3.74 -15.72 -2.10
CA VAL A 162 4.79 -15.67 -3.14
C VAL A 162 6.19 -15.77 -2.55
N LEU A 163 6.46 -15.03 -1.46
CA LEU A 163 7.73 -15.11 -0.73
C LEU A 163 7.93 -16.51 -0.10
N GLY A 164 6.87 -17.10 0.44
CA GLY A 164 6.89 -18.46 1.02
C GLY A 164 7.16 -19.55 -0.01
N LYS A 165 6.89 -19.32 -1.30
CA LYS A 165 7.26 -20.21 -2.41
C LYS A 165 8.74 -20.06 -2.82
N GLY A 166 9.49 -19.17 -2.18
CA GLY A 166 10.92 -18.95 -2.45
C GLY A 166 11.22 -17.88 -3.51
N TYR A 167 10.19 -17.23 -4.06
CA TYR A 167 10.39 -16.14 -5.01
C TYR A 167 10.82 -14.84 -4.30
N ARG A 168 11.61 -14.02 -4.99
CA ARG A 168 12.03 -12.70 -4.50
C ARG A 168 11.27 -11.60 -5.24
N ILE A 169 10.40 -10.89 -4.53
CA ILE A 169 9.70 -9.71 -5.04
C ILE A 169 10.70 -8.55 -5.13
N SER A 170 10.78 -7.90 -6.30
CA SER A 170 11.69 -6.78 -6.50
C SER A 170 10.98 -5.43 -6.51
N HIS A 171 9.89 -5.33 -7.26
CA HIS A 171 9.25 -4.05 -7.55
C HIS A 171 7.73 -4.22 -7.62
N SER A 172 7.03 -3.11 -7.44
CA SER A 172 5.61 -3.01 -7.73
C SER A 172 5.36 -1.77 -8.57
N LEU A 173 4.70 -1.95 -9.71
CA LEU A 173 4.25 -0.85 -10.56
C LEU A 173 2.77 -0.62 -10.26
N THR A 174 2.44 0.58 -9.79
CA THR A 174 1.05 0.93 -9.45
C THR A 174 0.61 2.17 -10.21
N HIS A 175 -0.55 2.07 -10.86
CA HIS A 175 -1.23 3.17 -11.52
C HIS A 175 -2.55 3.46 -10.80
N TYR A 176 -2.93 4.73 -10.73
CA TYR A 176 -4.10 5.21 -9.99
C TYR A 176 -4.95 6.12 -10.86
N ASP A 177 -6.24 5.82 -10.95
CA ASP A 177 -7.25 6.67 -11.59
C ASP A 177 -8.39 6.98 -10.62
N ALA A 178 -8.86 8.23 -10.65
CA ALA A 178 -10.06 8.60 -9.91
C ALA A 178 -11.31 8.15 -10.70
N VAL A 179 -12.18 7.37 -10.06
CA VAL A 179 -13.40 6.84 -10.69
C VAL A 179 -14.60 6.94 -9.76
N ASN A 180 -15.78 6.67 -10.30
CA ASN A 180 -17.00 6.51 -9.52
C ASN A 180 -17.46 5.06 -9.56
N VAL A 181 -17.91 4.55 -8.42
CA VAL A 181 -18.38 3.17 -8.27
C VAL A 181 -19.60 2.91 -9.15
N THR A 182 -19.52 1.85 -9.97
CA THR A 182 -20.63 1.39 -10.82
C THR A 182 -21.74 0.73 -9.99
N LYS A 183 -22.90 0.45 -10.60
CA LYS A 183 -24.00 -0.23 -9.88
C LYS A 183 -23.57 -1.60 -9.33
N ALA A 184 -22.93 -2.43 -10.15
CA ALA A 184 -22.49 -3.77 -9.76
C ALA A 184 -21.44 -3.73 -8.63
N GLN A 185 -20.49 -2.79 -8.71
CA GLN A 185 -19.49 -2.60 -7.65
C GLN A 185 -20.13 -2.10 -6.35
N ALA A 186 -21.13 -1.22 -6.44
CA ALA A 186 -21.83 -0.69 -5.27
C ALA A 186 -22.59 -1.78 -4.52
N GLU A 187 -23.21 -2.73 -5.25
CA GLU A 187 -23.87 -3.91 -4.68
C GLU A 187 -22.88 -4.80 -3.94
N LEU A 188 -21.70 -5.07 -4.52
CA LEU A 188 -20.64 -5.85 -3.87
C LEU A 188 -20.06 -5.16 -2.63
N LEU A 189 -19.91 -3.83 -2.65
CA LEU A 189 -19.32 -3.05 -1.57
C LEU A 189 -20.33 -2.62 -0.49
N GLY A 190 -21.63 -2.82 -0.72
CA GLY A 190 -22.68 -2.33 0.17
C GLY A 190 -22.70 -0.81 0.29
N CYS A 191 -22.47 -0.09 -0.81
CA CYS A 191 -22.45 1.37 -0.85
C CYS A 191 -23.42 1.93 -1.90
N LYS A 192 -23.48 3.25 -2.04
CA LYS A 192 -24.29 3.90 -3.08
C LYS A 192 -23.53 3.91 -4.41
N LYS A 193 -24.24 3.73 -5.53
CA LYS A 193 -23.71 4.02 -6.87
C LYS A 193 -23.17 5.45 -6.91
N GLY A 194 -22.06 5.66 -7.60
CA GLY A 194 -21.48 6.98 -7.81
C GLY A 194 -20.58 7.47 -6.66
N VAL A 195 -20.40 6.69 -5.59
CA VAL A 195 -19.38 6.96 -4.58
C VAL A 195 -18.02 7.08 -5.25
N ALA A 196 -17.23 8.07 -4.85
CA ALA A 196 -15.86 8.22 -5.34
C ALA A 196 -15.00 7.04 -4.88
N ALA A 197 -14.19 6.51 -5.79
CA ALA A 197 -13.26 5.42 -5.55
C ALA A 197 -11.95 5.69 -6.29
N MET A 198 -10.92 4.95 -5.91
CA MET A 198 -9.72 4.80 -6.72
C MET A 198 -9.78 3.50 -7.49
N HIS A 199 -9.53 3.59 -8.79
CA HIS A 199 -9.16 2.46 -9.63
C HIS A 199 -7.65 2.31 -9.58
N ILE A 200 -7.18 1.12 -9.21
CA ILE A 200 -5.77 0.86 -8.95
C ILE A 200 -5.36 -0.35 -9.78
N LEU A 201 -4.44 -0.15 -10.70
CA LEU A 201 -3.78 -1.24 -11.41
C LEU A 201 -2.44 -1.50 -10.75
N ASN A 202 -2.22 -2.74 -10.30
CA ASN A 202 -0.97 -3.13 -9.65
C ASN A 202 -0.31 -4.29 -10.38
N ARG A 203 0.98 -4.17 -10.67
CA ARG A 203 1.82 -5.25 -11.19
C ARG A 203 2.90 -5.58 -10.16
N GLY A 204 2.92 -6.82 -9.71
CA GLY A 204 3.97 -7.35 -8.85
C GLY A 204 5.08 -7.99 -9.70
N MET A 205 6.32 -7.53 -9.52
CA MET A 205 7.48 -8.01 -10.28
C MET A 205 8.44 -8.77 -9.39
N LEU A 206 8.97 -9.87 -9.92
CA LEU A 206 10.04 -10.66 -9.32
C LEU A 206 11.41 -10.11 -9.74
N HIS A 207 12.44 -10.49 -8.98
CA HIS A 207 13.82 -10.08 -9.24
C HIS A 207 14.37 -10.56 -10.59
N ASP A 208 13.80 -11.61 -11.18
CA ASP A 208 14.13 -12.08 -12.52
C ASP A 208 13.39 -11.31 -13.63
N GLY A 209 12.62 -10.27 -13.28
CA GLY A 209 11.86 -9.42 -14.20
C GLY A 209 10.46 -9.95 -14.52
N ARG A 210 10.11 -11.17 -14.13
CA ARG A 210 8.76 -11.72 -14.40
C ARG A 210 7.70 -11.02 -13.56
N VAL A 211 6.51 -10.84 -14.15
CA VAL A 211 5.32 -10.41 -13.41
C VAL A 211 4.70 -11.64 -12.74
N TYR A 212 4.53 -11.62 -11.42
CA TYR A 212 3.90 -12.73 -10.69
C TYR A 212 2.41 -12.51 -10.43
N ALA A 213 1.98 -11.24 -10.41
CA ALA A 213 0.60 -10.87 -10.18
C ALA A 213 0.24 -9.58 -10.92
N PHE A 214 -0.98 -9.54 -11.44
CA PHE A 214 -1.61 -8.33 -11.95
C PHE A 214 -2.98 -8.18 -11.31
N SER A 215 -3.22 -7.06 -10.64
CA SER A 215 -4.46 -6.78 -9.93
C SER A 215 -5.12 -5.52 -10.46
N ASP A 216 -6.42 -5.63 -10.73
CA ASP A 216 -7.35 -4.54 -11.02
C ASP A 216 -8.25 -4.34 -9.79
N ILE A 217 -8.14 -3.18 -9.16
CA ILE A 217 -8.69 -2.92 -7.84
C ILE A 217 -9.58 -1.68 -7.86
N ILE A 218 -10.75 -1.79 -7.23
CA ILE A 218 -11.61 -0.65 -6.90
C ILE A 218 -11.63 -0.50 -5.39
N ASP A 219 -11.22 0.67 -4.89
CA ASP A 219 -11.12 0.97 -3.47
C ASP A 219 -11.88 2.25 -3.10
N ILE A 220 -12.86 2.14 -2.21
CA ILE A 220 -13.68 3.26 -1.71
C ILE A 220 -13.14 3.88 -0.41
N ASP A 221 -12.05 3.33 0.14
CA ASP A 221 -11.36 3.83 1.34
C ASP A 221 -9.86 4.00 1.07
N TYR A 222 -9.56 4.71 -0.02
CA TYR A 222 -8.19 4.94 -0.45
C TYR A 222 -7.68 6.32 -0.06
N SER A 223 -6.51 6.37 0.58
CA SER A 223 -5.73 7.59 0.75
C SER A 223 -4.26 7.28 0.54
N CYS A 224 -3.55 8.13 -0.20
CA CYS A 224 -2.12 8.00 -0.41
C CYS A 224 -1.36 9.28 -0.07
N THR A 225 -0.14 9.14 0.43
CA THR A 225 0.80 10.26 0.64
C THR A 225 2.18 9.81 0.18
N TYR A 226 2.77 10.57 -0.73
CA TYR A 226 4.09 10.30 -1.26
C TYR A 226 5.09 11.30 -0.69
N VAL A 227 6.24 10.82 -0.25
CA VAL A 227 7.43 11.65 -0.05
C VAL A 227 8.52 11.10 -0.94
N ILE A 228 8.82 11.82 -2.02
CA ILE A 228 9.83 11.43 -3.01
C ILE A 228 10.79 12.60 -3.24
N PRO A 229 12.07 12.35 -3.58
CA PRO A 229 12.97 13.40 -4.03
C PRO A 229 12.38 14.15 -5.23
N PHE A 230 12.61 15.46 -5.29
CA PHE A 230 12.24 16.24 -6.47
C PHE A 230 13.09 15.79 -7.66
N ASN A 231 12.43 15.38 -8.74
CA ASN A 231 13.12 14.90 -9.94
C ASN A 231 13.55 16.09 -10.82
N GLN A 232 14.76 16.58 -10.61
CA GLN A 232 15.33 17.69 -11.38
C GLN A 232 15.49 17.33 -12.87
N ASP A 233 15.90 16.10 -13.17
CA ASP A 233 16.11 15.63 -14.55
C ASP A 233 14.81 15.65 -15.34
N ASN A 234 13.70 15.25 -14.71
CA ASN A 234 12.38 15.31 -15.35
C ASN A 234 11.93 16.76 -15.63
N LEU A 235 12.26 17.71 -14.74
CA LEU A 235 11.97 19.12 -14.97
C LEU A 235 12.78 19.65 -16.16
N ALA A 236 14.07 19.33 -16.21
CA ALA A 236 14.94 19.74 -17.32
C ALA A 236 14.44 19.18 -18.67
N PHE A 237 14.09 17.89 -18.72
CA PHE A 237 13.52 17.27 -19.92
C PHE A 237 12.20 17.90 -20.38
N ARG A 238 11.36 18.39 -19.45
CA ARG A 238 10.09 19.05 -19.80
C ARG A 238 10.25 20.48 -20.32
N GLN A 239 11.44 21.07 -20.18
CA GLN A 239 11.75 22.42 -20.63
C GLN A 239 12.39 22.47 -22.03
N THR A 240 12.81 21.32 -22.55
CA THR A 240 13.24 21.11 -23.94
C THR A 240 12.07 20.70 -24.81
#